data_AF-A0A9E2XVA0-F1
#
_entry.id   AF-A0A9E2XVA0-F1
#
_cell.length_a   1.000
_cell.length_b   1.000
_cell.length_c   1.000
_cell.angle_alpha   90.00
_cell.angle_beta   90.00
_cell.angle_gamma   90.00
#
_symmetry.space_group_name_H-M   'P 1'
#
loop_
_entity.id
_entity.type
_entity.pdbx_description
1 polymer ?
#
loop_
_entity_poly.entity_id
_entity_poly.type
_entity_poly.pdbx_seq_one_letter_code
_entity_poly.pdbx_strand_id
1 'polypeptide(L)' 'MNKSAQRPNRVTAIFQHSRLSFDLARGATLAQLAERLGRLGEAHGGLPLSVELRVPVDAAR' A
#
# COMPACT_ATOMS: atom_id res chain seq x y z
N MET A 1 17.10 -15.21 15.27
CA MET A 1 16.27 -15.51 14.07
C MET A 1 16.14 -14.21 13.29
N ASN A 2 17.08 -13.97 12.38
CA ASN A 2 17.31 -12.66 11.81
C ASN A 2 16.43 -12.57 10.57
N LYS A 3 15.15 -12.19 10.74
CA LYS A 3 14.33 -11.79 9.58
C LYS A 3 15.08 -10.63 8.95
N SER A 4 15.69 -10.86 7.79
CA SER A 4 16.13 -9.79 6.90
C SER A 4 14.97 -8.81 6.83
N ALA A 5 15.12 -7.64 7.45
CA ALA A 5 14.06 -6.64 7.53
C ALA A 5 13.91 -6.03 6.14
N GLN A 6 13.32 -6.81 5.23
CA GLN A 6 12.98 -6.37 3.89
C GLN A 6 12.03 -5.19 4.05
N ARG A 7 12.47 -4.02 3.61
CA ARG A 7 11.69 -2.79 3.69
C ARG A 7 10.33 -3.06 3.00
N PRO A 8 9.20 -2.73 3.65
CA PRO A 8 7.89 -2.95 3.06
C PRO A 8 7.66 -2.02 1.87
N ASN A 9 6.69 -2.36 1.03
CA ASN A 9 6.20 -1.46 -0.01
C ASN A 9 5.39 -0.36 0.67
N ARG A 10 5.50 0.89 0.21
CA ARG A 10 4.69 2.01 0.71
C ARG A 10 3.59 2.31 -0.29
N VAL A 11 2.35 2.28 0.15
CA VAL A 11 1.18 2.65 -0.65
C VAL A 11 0.66 3.99 -0.16
N THR A 12 0.30 4.88 -1.08
CA THR A 12 -0.46 6.09 -0.79
C THR A 12 -1.76 6.08 -1.59
N ALA A 13 -2.89 6.12 -0.90
CA ALA A 13 -4.22 6.25 -1.49
C ALA A 13 -4.73 7.68 -1.32
N ILE A 14 -5.22 8.26 -2.41
CA ILE A 14 -5.78 9.61 -2.45
C ILE A 14 -7.27 9.50 -2.69
N PHE A 15 -8.08 9.98 -1.75
CA PHE A 15 -9.52 10.10 -1.84
C PHE A 15 -9.90 11.58 -2.04
N GLN A 16 -11.19 11.87 -2.22
CA GLN A 16 -11.68 13.22 -2.45
C GLN A 16 -11.28 14.21 -1.34
N HIS A 17 -11.26 13.75 -0.09
CA HIS A 17 -11.01 14.61 1.08
C HIS A 17 -9.89 14.09 2.01
N SER A 18 -9.23 12.98 1.65
CA SER A 18 -8.21 12.38 2.49
C SER A 18 -7.07 11.79 1.67
N ARG A 19 -5.88 11.76 2.29
CA ARG A 19 -4.70 11.09 1.76
C ARG A 19 -4.16 10.20 2.84
N LEU A 20 -4.02 8.91 2.54
CA LEU A 20 -3.56 7.90 3.49
C LEU A 20 -2.35 7.18 2.95
N SER A 21 -1.38 6.93 3.81
CA SER A 21 -0.23 6.10 3.46
C SER A 21 -0.10 4.93 4.43
N PHE A 22 0.15 3.74 3.89
CA PHE A 22 0.32 2.53 4.68
C PHE A 22 1.38 1.62 4.08
N ASP A 23 1.94 0.76 4.94
CA ASP A 23 2.89 -0.25 4.51
C ASP A 23 2.16 -1.50 4.03
N LEU A 24 2.61 -2.03 2.91
CA LEU A 24 2.17 -3.27 2.31
C LEU A 24 3.33 -4.27 2.35
N ALA A 25 3.06 -5.47 2.86
CA ALA A 25 4.07 -6.50 2.99
C ALA A 25 4.73 -6.82 1.64
N ARG A 26 6.04 -7.08 1.64
CA ARG A 26 6.74 -7.54 0.45
C ARG A 26 6.19 -8.93 0.07
N GLY A 27 5.71 -9.08 -1.17
CA GLY A 27 5.02 -10.29 -1.63
C GLY A 27 3.49 -10.26 -1.50
N ALA A 28 2.90 -9.17 -0.99
CA ALA A 28 1.45 -9.00 -1.02
C ALA A 28 0.92 -8.94 -2.46
N THR A 29 -0.26 -9.52 -2.68
CA THR A 29 -0.89 -9.57 -4.01
C THR A 29 -1.70 -8.30 -4.31
N LEU A 30 -2.02 -8.10 -5.58
CA LEU A 30 -2.95 -7.04 -6.01
C LEU A 30 -4.33 -7.21 -5.36
N ALA A 31 -4.79 -8.45 -5.14
CA ALA A 31 -6.06 -8.73 -4.47
C ALA A 31 -6.05 -8.24 -3.00
N GLN A 32 -4.97 -8.50 -2.27
CA GLN A 32 -4.81 -8.03 -0.89
C GLN A 32 -4.74 -6.50 -0.82
N LEU A 33 -4.10 -5.87 -1.81
CA LEU A 33 -4.11 -4.41 -1.94
C LEU A 33 -5.54 -3.89 -2.20
N ALA A 34 -6.25 -4.47 -3.17
CA ALA A 34 -7.62 -4.07 -3.51
C ALA A 34 -8.58 -4.21 -2.33
N GLU A 35 -8.51 -5.33 -1.59
CA GLU A 35 -9.30 -5.57 -0.39
C GLU A 35 -9.05 -4.47 0.67
N ARG A 36 -7.79 -4.11 0.88
CA ARG A 36 -7.44 -3.07 1.85
C ARG A 36 -7.91 -1.68 1.40
N LEU A 37 -7.80 -1.36 0.11
CA LEU A 37 -8.32 -0.11 -0.44
C LEU A 37 -9.85 -0.05 -0.37
N GLY A 38 -10.54 -1.18 -0.56
CA GLY A 38 -11.99 -1.29 -0.38
C GLY A 38 -12.43 -0.93 1.04
N ARG A 39 -11.78 -1.53 2.05
CA ARG A 39 -12.01 -1.17 3.47
C ARG A 39 -11.74 0.29 3.78
N LEU A 40 -10.70 0.89 3.20
CA LEU A 40 -10.45 2.32 3.35
C LEU A 40 -11.56 3.14 2.66
N GLY A 41 -12.05 2.68 1.52
CA GLY A 41 -13.12 3.34 0.81
C GLY A 41 -14.44 3.38 1.57
N GLU A 42 -14.77 2.33 2.33
CA GLU A 42 -15.93 2.33 3.24
C GLU A 42 -15.88 3.48 4.25
N ALA A 43 -14.68 3.84 4.73
CA ALA A 43 -14.46 4.93 5.68
C ALA A 43 -14.25 6.31 5.03
N HIS A 44 -13.88 6.36 3.75
CA HIS A 44 -13.44 7.59 3.06
C HIS A 44 -14.29 7.98 1.84
N GLY A 45 -15.50 7.43 1.74
CA GLY A 45 -16.51 7.88 0.76
C GLY A 45 -16.41 7.23 -0.62
N GLY A 46 -15.88 6.01 -0.69
CA GLY A 46 -15.81 5.21 -1.92
C GLY A 46 -14.38 4.94 -2.40
N LEU A 47 -14.20 4.74 -3.69
CA LEU A 47 -12.90 4.35 -4.25
C LEU A 47 -11.89 5.51 -4.21
N PRO A 48 -10.59 5.20 -4.03
CA PRO A 48 -9.55 6.21 -4.15
C PRO A 48 -9.49 6.73 -5.59
N LEU A 49 -9.26 8.04 -5.72
CA LEU A 49 -9.00 8.73 -6.99
C LEU A 49 -7.66 8.34 -7.60
N SER A 50 -6.68 8.03 -6.74
CA SER A 50 -5.33 7.62 -7.17
C SER A 50 -4.67 6.74 -6.12
N VAL A 51 -3.81 5.84 -6.57
CA VAL A 51 -2.99 4.97 -5.74
C VAL A 51 -1.54 5.04 -6.23
N GLU A 52 -0.64 5.51 -5.36
CA GLU A 52 0.79 5.52 -5.59
C GLU A 52 1.43 4.33 -4.85
N LEU A 53 2.23 3.53 -5.55
CA LEU A 53 2.97 2.40 -4.98
C LEU A 53 4.47 2.65 -5.09
N ARG A 54 5.16 2.70 -3.95
CA ARG A 54 6.61 2.80 -3.86
C ARG A 54 7.17 1.46 -3.39
N VAL A 55 7.85 0.78 -4.29
CA VAL A 55 8.57 -0.47 -3.98
C VAL A 55 10.04 -0.15 -3.67
N PRO A 56 10.62 -0.73 -2.60
CA PRO A 56 12.05 -0.60 -2.37
C PRO A 56 12.80 -1.32 -3.49
N VAL A 57 13.71 -0.61 -4.14
CA VAL A 57 14.68 -1.23 -5.04
C VAL A 57 15.70 -1.93 -4.15
N ASP A 58 15.79 -3.26 -4.23
CA ASP A 58 16.92 -3.94 -3.61
C ASP A 58 18.17 -3.47 -4.36
N ALA A 59 19.17 -2.95 -3.62
CA ALA A 59 20.45 -2.61 -4.23
C ALA A 59 20.97 -3.86 -4.93
N ALA A 60 21.14 -3.77 -6.25
CA ALA A 60 21.70 -4.85 -7.05
C ALA A 60 23.02 -5.29 -6.38
N ARG A 61 23.06 -6.56 -5.98
CA ARG A 61 24.25 -7.18 -5.40
C ARG A 61 25.16 -7.64 -6.51
#